data_AF-A0A1I0L6Z7-F1
#
_entry.id   AF-A0A1I0L6Z7-F1
#
_cell.length_a   1.000
_cell.length_b   1.000
_cell.length_c   1.000
_cell.angle_alpha   90.00
_cell.angle_beta   90.00
_cell.angle_gamma   90.00
#
_symmetry.space_group_name_H-M   'P 1'
#
loop_
_entity.id
_entity.type
_entity.pdbx_description
1 polymer ?
#
loop_
_entity_poly.entity_id
_entity_poly.type
_entity_poly.pdbx_seq_one_letter_code
_entity_poly.pdbx_strand_id
1 'polypeptide(L)'
;MRVKAMRIQGWLCLAAALLAVAGCEQTHREHLLNDVDVGRIEAGVSTAPGTLAGKLAWAYFNNPPAFGGVDPTITQEVKRLIEQTPTGATIRAAIHSVSHTGIADALLAAQARGVTVYVVLDAKNASTGYAAVETLQQLLLVKFCTNASGGGGCIGTGASGNMHTKLFTFSQTRDPNGVLHPDVVWISSANLTGASGTEAFNNAIVIYDAATLFAGLNANFTDMWNRKHYAGNDYYDADSGRGYYMANPADAYASPEGMGQTDTIVTRLNDVTPDASCRLRIGMSFVTAGRPALLAQIKRMRAGGCSVWMVVGGNATDGIDMARPVYDELLGAGVAIRRRDKVHDKFFALYGKFGAAYAYRVYTGSQNWSQDALNENEELFVKLAPETGTVHPLYDAYVGHFNDAYNGGVTCTKANYPCK
;
A
#
# COMPACT_ATOMS: atom_id res chain seq x y z
N MET A 1 10.33 -64.02 63.66
CA MET A 1 9.67 -65.31 63.37
C MET A 1 8.19 -65.06 63.13
N ARG A 2 7.69 -65.49 61.96
CA ARG A 2 6.26 -65.68 61.60
C ARG A 2 5.34 -64.45 61.65
N VAL A 3 5.00 -63.95 60.45
CA VAL A 3 3.67 -63.40 60.19
C VAL A 3 3.03 -64.25 59.10
N LYS A 4 1.83 -64.76 59.40
CA LYS A 4 1.02 -65.67 58.59
C LYS A 4 0.40 -64.94 57.40
N ALA A 5 0.40 -65.63 56.27
CA ALA A 5 -0.43 -65.33 55.11
C ALA A 5 -1.90 -65.70 55.38
N MET A 6 -2.83 -64.91 54.85
CA MET A 6 -4.12 -65.45 54.42
C MET A 6 -4.63 -64.69 53.19
N ARG A 7 -5.09 -65.50 52.22
CA ARG A 7 -5.45 -65.17 50.84
C ARG A 7 -6.77 -64.39 50.75
N ILE A 8 -6.85 -63.49 49.77
CA ILE A 8 -8.09 -62.92 49.25
C ILE A 8 -8.28 -63.45 47.82
N GLN A 9 -9.35 -64.23 47.59
CA GLN A 9 -9.99 -64.40 46.28
C GLN A 9 -10.78 -63.10 46.07
N GLY A 10 -10.50 -62.26 45.07
CA GLY A 10 -10.72 -62.54 43.66
C GLY A 10 -12.13 -62.08 43.32
N TRP A 11 -12.25 -61.04 42.47
CA TRP A 11 -13.20 -60.89 41.36
C TRP A 11 -12.71 -59.70 40.52
N LEU A 12 -12.44 -59.99 39.25
CA LEU A 12 -12.04 -59.04 38.22
C LEU A 12 -13.22 -58.15 37.84
N CYS A 13 -13.05 -56.83 37.91
CA CYS A 13 -13.69 -55.90 36.98
C CYS A 13 -12.57 -55.17 36.24
N LEU A 14 -12.35 -55.57 34.98
CA LEU A 14 -11.50 -54.87 34.04
C LEU A 14 -12.21 -53.55 33.66
N ALA A 15 -11.81 -52.43 34.24
CA ALA A 15 -12.13 -51.12 33.71
C ALA A 15 -11.01 -50.74 32.73
N ALA A 16 -11.23 -51.01 31.44
CA ALA A 16 -10.40 -50.48 30.38
C ALA A 16 -10.65 -48.97 30.27
N ALA A 17 -9.75 -48.16 30.83
CA ALA A 17 -9.71 -46.74 30.56
C ALA A 17 -9.18 -46.54 29.13
N LEU A 18 -10.10 -46.41 28.18
CA LEU A 18 -9.82 -45.83 26.87
C LEU A 18 -9.42 -44.37 27.08
N LEU A 19 -8.10 -44.12 27.08
CA LEU A 19 -7.55 -42.79 26.80
C LEU A 19 -7.88 -42.46 25.35
N ALA A 20 -9.04 -41.83 25.14
CA ALA A 20 -9.30 -41.08 23.93
C ALA A 20 -8.34 -39.90 23.93
N VAL A 21 -7.27 -40.01 23.13
CA VAL A 21 -6.51 -38.86 22.67
C VAL A 21 -7.46 -38.10 21.75
N ALA A 22 -8.30 -37.26 22.34
CA ALA A 22 -9.00 -36.23 21.62
C ALA A 22 -7.92 -35.27 21.13
N GLY A 23 -7.47 -35.47 19.89
CA GLY A 23 -6.76 -34.44 19.17
C GLY A 23 -7.65 -33.20 19.20
N CYS A 24 -7.18 -32.16 19.89
CA CYS A 24 -7.65 -30.81 19.60
C CYS A 24 -7.20 -30.52 18.17
N GLU A 25 -8.01 -30.93 17.19
CA GLU A 25 -8.12 -30.17 15.95
C GLU A 25 -8.50 -28.77 16.39
N GLN A 26 -7.52 -27.86 16.36
CA GLN A 26 -7.79 -26.44 16.24
C GLN A 26 -8.58 -26.29 14.95
N THR A 27 -9.90 -26.33 15.06
CA THR A 27 -10.78 -25.76 14.06
C THR A 27 -10.35 -24.31 13.93
N HIS A 28 -9.54 -24.01 12.92
CA HIS A 28 -9.33 -22.68 12.41
C HIS A 28 -10.71 -22.10 12.16
N ARG A 29 -11.21 -21.34 13.13
CA ARG A 29 -12.43 -20.58 12.99
C ARG A 29 -12.06 -19.34 12.19
N GLU A 30 -11.59 -19.54 10.96
CA GLU A 30 -11.73 -18.54 9.91
C GLU A 30 -13.21 -18.17 9.92
N HIS A 31 -13.49 -16.87 10.02
CA HIS A 31 -14.78 -16.38 9.58
C HIS A 31 -15.06 -17.04 8.23
N LEU A 32 -16.23 -17.67 8.11
CA LEU A 32 -16.74 -18.24 6.89
C LEU A 32 -16.87 -17.12 5.85
N LEU A 33 -15.75 -16.71 5.25
CA LEU A 33 -15.65 -15.97 4.01
C LEU A 33 -15.89 -16.97 2.86
N ASN A 34 -16.95 -17.77 2.99
CA ASN A 34 -17.56 -18.44 1.87
C ASN A 34 -18.08 -17.34 0.96
N ASP A 35 -17.78 -17.48 -0.33
CA ASP A 35 -18.27 -16.70 -1.47
C ASP A 35 -19.05 -15.42 -1.12
N VAL A 36 -18.48 -14.29 -1.53
CA VAL A 36 -19.17 -12.99 -1.54
C VAL A 36 -19.20 -12.28 -0.19
N ASP A 37 -18.03 -11.93 0.36
CA ASP A 37 -17.97 -10.79 1.30
C ASP A 37 -18.00 -9.45 0.53
N VAL A 38 -18.89 -9.37 -0.47
CA VAL A 38 -19.27 -8.13 -1.19
C VAL A 38 -20.59 -7.57 -0.63
N GLY A 39 -20.92 -7.96 0.60
CA GLY A 39 -22.28 -8.02 1.12
C GLY A 39 -22.46 -7.36 2.48
N ARG A 40 -21.97 -6.12 2.65
CA ARG A 40 -22.54 -5.03 3.45
C ARG A 40 -21.64 -3.81 3.31
N ILE A 41 -22.23 -2.62 3.21
CA ILE A 41 -21.50 -1.36 3.42
C ILE A 41 -21.36 -1.25 4.94
N GLU A 42 -20.18 -1.55 5.47
CA GLU A 42 -19.88 -1.31 6.87
C GLU A 42 -19.58 0.19 7.08
N ALA A 43 -19.56 0.66 8.33
CA ALA A 43 -19.04 1.99 8.61
C ALA A 43 -17.57 1.98 8.16
N GLY A 44 -17.23 2.79 7.15
CA GLY A 44 -15.96 2.64 6.44
C GLY A 44 -14.76 2.66 7.37
N VAL A 45 -13.81 1.74 7.15
CA VAL A 45 -12.61 1.64 7.98
C VAL A 45 -11.71 2.83 7.67
N SER A 46 -11.72 3.87 8.51
CA SER A 46 -10.83 5.02 8.31
C SER A 46 -9.40 4.77 8.81
N THR A 47 -9.23 4.00 9.89
CA THR A 47 -7.89 3.73 10.47
C THR A 47 -7.81 2.35 11.10
N ALA A 48 -6.62 1.74 11.10
CA ALA A 48 -6.37 0.48 11.80
C ALA A 48 -4.92 0.40 12.32
N PRO A 49 -4.71 0.20 13.64
CA PRO A 49 -3.39 -0.15 14.17
C PRO A 49 -3.09 -1.64 13.99
N GLY A 50 -1.81 -1.98 13.85
CA GLY A 50 -1.35 -3.36 13.82
C GLY A 50 0.16 -3.47 13.99
N THR A 51 0.71 -4.64 13.68
CA THR A 51 2.15 -4.89 13.83
C THR A 51 2.70 -5.66 12.64
N LEU A 52 3.69 -5.06 11.97
CA LEU A 52 4.39 -5.64 10.82
C LEU A 52 5.76 -6.11 11.28
N ALA A 53 6.02 -7.42 11.28
CA ALA A 53 7.29 -8.01 11.73
C ALA A 53 7.82 -7.45 13.08
N GLY A 54 6.91 -7.22 14.03
CA GLY A 54 7.22 -6.70 15.38
C GLY A 54 7.27 -5.18 15.49
N LYS A 55 6.99 -4.43 14.41
CA LYS A 55 6.96 -2.97 14.38
C LYS A 55 5.54 -2.43 14.37
N LEU A 56 5.27 -1.42 15.20
CA LEU A 56 3.98 -0.74 15.23
C LEU A 56 3.72 -0.09 13.86
N ALA A 57 2.52 -0.29 13.34
CA ALA A 57 2.07 0.34 12.12
C ALA A 57 0.60 0.76 12.23
N TRP A 58 0.24 1.79 11.47
CA TRP A 58 -1.12 2.29 11.37
C TRP A 58 -1.48 2.50 9.91
N ALA A 59 -2.54 1.85 9.45
CA ALA A 59 -3.14 2.10 8.15
C ALA A 59 -4.21 3.20 8.28
N TYR A 60 -4.28 4.05 7.26
CA TYR A 60 -5.24 5.14 7.14
C TYR A 60 -5.88 5.08 5.77
N PHE A 61 -7.18 5.33 5.71
CA PHE A 61 -7.95 5.23 4.49
C PHE A 61 -8.87 6.44 4.35
N ASN A 62 -9.05 6.88 3.11
CA ASN A 62 -10.12 7.81 2.79
C ASN A 62 -11.30 7.03 2.21
N ASN A 63 -12.50 7.29 2.72
CA ASN A 63 -13.77 6.84 2.16
C ASN A 63 -14.71 8.05 2.01
N PRO A 64 -14.47 8.95 1.03
CA PRO A 64 -15.22 10.20 0.90
C PRO A 64 -16.75 10.02 0.89
N PRO A 65 -17.34 9.01 0.23
CA PRO A 65 -18.78 8.75 0.29
C PRO A 65 -19.33 8.52 1.70
N ALA A 66 -18.54 7.93 2.62
CA ALA A 66 -18.94 7.77 4.02
C ALA A 66 -18.88 9.08 4.82
N PHE A 67 -18.19 10.11 4.31
CA PHE A 67 -17.95 11.40 4.98
C PHE A 67 -18.45 12.61 4.17
N GLY A 68 -19.54 12.45 3.41
CA GLY A 68 -20.18 13.57 2.71
C GLY A 68 -19.37 14.11 1.50
N GLY A 69 -18.53 13.27 0.91
CA GLY A 69 -17.72 13.58 -0.27
C GLY A 69 -16.30 14.04 0.02
N VAL A 70 -15.95 14.28 1.29
CA VAL A 70 -14.62 14.73 1.71
C VAL A 70 -14.20 13.94 2.96
N ASP A 71 -13.13 13.15 2.84
CA ASP A 71 -12.52 12.44 3.96
C ASP A 71 -11.07 12.93 4.15
N PRO A 72 -10.79 13.69 5.22
CA PRO A 72 -9.47 14.24 5.48
C PRO A 72 -8.58 13.29 6.30
N THR A 73 -8.96 12.03 6.53
CA THR A 73 -8.24 11.10 7.44
C THR A 73 -6.74 11.03 7.13
N ILE A 74 -6.38 10.79 5.87
CA ILE A 74 -4.97 10.67 5.47
C ILE A 74 -4.21 12.01 5.58
N THR A 75 -4.83 13.11 5.18
CA THR A 75 -4.17 14.44 5.21
C THR A 75 -4.04 14.99 6.63
N GLN A 76 -4.99 14.68 7.52
CA GLN A 76 -4.90 15.01 8.94
C GLN A 76 -3.79 14.21 9.62
N GLU A 77 -3.62 12.94 9.29
CA GLU A 77 -2.55 12.13 9.88
C GLU A 77 -1.16 12.64 9.51
N VAL A 78 -0.89 12.90 8.22
CA VAL A 78 0.43 13.42 7.83
C VAL A 78 0.69 14.80 8.44
N LYS A 79 -0.34 15.64 8.55
CA LYS A 79 -0.25 16.92 9.26
C LYS A 79 0.09 16.71 10.74
N ARG A 80 -0.57 15.78 11.41
CA ARG A 80 -0.29 15.42 12.82
C ARG A 80 1.16 14.98 12.99
N LEU A 81 1.68 14.11 12.13
CA LEU A 81 3.08 13.67 12.20
C LEU A 81 4.07 14.85 12.06
N ILE A 82 3.79 15.80 11.18
CA ILE A 82 4.59 17.03 11.00
C ILE A 82 4.53 17.92 12.25
N GLU A 83 3.34 18.13 12.80
CA GLU A 83 3.13 18.93 14.01
C GLU A 83 3.80 18.31 15.25
N GLN A 84 3.78 16.98 15.36
CA GLN A 84 4.35 16.23 16.46
C GLN A 84 5.87 15.99 16.35
N THR A 85 6.49 16.41 15.24
CA THR A 85 7.94 16.32 15.07
C THR A 85 8.65 17.35 15.98
N PRO A 86 9.50 16.90 16.94
CA PRO A 86 10.12 17.78 17.92
C PRO A 86 11.28 18.59 17.33
N THR A 87 11.65 19.69 18.00
CA THR A 87 12.80 20.53 17.64
C THR A 87 14.09 19.71 17.52
N GLY A 88 14.97 20.06 16.56
CA GLY A 88 16.19 19.31 16.27
C GLY A 88 16.00 18.02 15.46
N ALA A 89 14.76 17.56 15.25
CA ALA A 89 14.47 16.43 14.36
C ALA A 89 14.51 16.85 12.87
N THR A 90 14.38 15.86 11.98
CA THR A 90 14.36 16.05 10.53
C THR A 90 13.10 15.46 9.90
N ILE A 91 12.53 16.19 8.95
CA ILE A 91 11.46 15.75 8.03
C ILE A 91 12.02 15.73 6.62
N ARG A 92 11.76 14.66 5.87
CA ARG A 92 11.96 14.60 4.41
C ARG A 92 10.64 14.27 3.75
N ALA A 93 10.22 15.08 2.77
CA ALA A 93 8.93 14.95 2.12
C ALA A 93 9.07 14.92 0.59
N ALA A 94 8.70 13.81 -0.04
CA ALA A 94 8.50 13.73 -1.48
C ALA A 94 7.00 13.86 -1.77
N ILE A 95 6.64 14.94 -2.47
CA ILE A 95 5.25 15.36 -2.68
C ILE A 95 4.97 15.51 -4.17
N HIS A 96 4.27 14.54 -4.77
CA HIS A 96 3.89 14.65 -6.18
C HIS A 96 3.06 15.90 -6.49
N SER A 97 2.00 16.17 -5.71
CA SER A 97 1.13 17.31 -5.94
C SER A 97 0.57 17.86 -4.62
N VAL A 98 0.47 19.18 -4.52
CA VAL A 98 0.02 19.86 -3.30
C VAL A 98 -0.84 21.09 -3.57
N SER A 99 -1.99 21.15 -2.89
CA SER A 99 -2.83 22.34 -2.78
C SER A 99 -3.34 22.55 -1.35
N HIS A 100 -3.04 21.62 -0.44
CA HIS A 100 -3.53 21.64 0.94
C HIS A 100 -2.68 22.59 1.82
N THR A 101 -3.16 23.81 2.02
CA THR A 101 -2.47 24.85 2.80
C THR A 101 -2.09 24.40 4.19
N GLY A 102 -2.99 23.73 4.91
CA GLY A 102 -2.71 23.27 6.28
C GLY A 102 -1.52 22.31 6.44
N ILE A 103 -1.11 21.61 5.37
CA ILE A 103 0.12 20.77 5.40
C ILE A 103 1.35 21.63 5.11
N ALA A 104 1.26 22.54 4.13
CA ALA A 104 2.33 23.48 3.83
C ALA A 104 2.64 24.38 5.04
N ASP A 105 1.60 24.89 5.71
CA ASP A 105 1.71 25.67 6.94
C ASP A 105 2.35 24.87 8.06
N ALA A 106 1.98 23.59 8.22
CA ALA A 106 2.56 22.71 9.23
C ALA A 106 4.06 22.47 9.00
N LEU A 107 4.48 22.32 7.75
CA LEU A 107 5.90 22.17 7.37
C LEU A 107 6.69 23.46 7.64
N LEU A 108 6.16 24.62 7.26
CA LEU A 108 6.79 25.91 7.53
C LEU A 108 6.87 26.18 9.04
N ALA A 109 5.82 25.85 9.79
CA ALA A 109 5.81 25.92 11.24
C ALA A 109 6.82 24.95 11.87
N ALA A 110 7.02 23.75 11.31
CA ALA A 110 8.04 22.81 11.78
C ALA A 110 9.45 23.40 11.61
N GLN A 111 9.73 24.00 10.46
CA GLN A 111 10.98 24.73 10.24
C GLN A 111 11.18 25.85 11.27
N ALA A 112 10.14 26.66 11.52
CA ALA A 112 10.21 27.74 12.52
C ALA A 112 10.44 27.21 13.96
N ARG A 113 9.97 26.00 14.29
CA ARG A 113 10.25 25.32 15.56
C ARG A 113 11.68 24.75 15.67
N GLY A 114 12.49 24.82 14.62
CA GLY A 114 13.84 24.26 14.57
C GLY A 114 13.91 22.81 14.09
N VAL A 115 12.90 22.33 13.36
CA VAL A 115 12.97 21.06 12.63
C VAL A 115 13.66 21.30 11.28
N THR A 116 14.56 20.41 10.87
CA THR A 116 15.13 20.47 9.51
C THR A 116 14.14 19.85 8.52
N VAL A 117 13.62 20.65 7.59
CA VAL A 117 12.55 20.20 6.66
C VAL A 117 13.07 20.21 5.23
N TYR A 118 13.26 19.03 4.64
CA TYR A 118 13.58 18.87 3.22
C TYR A 118 12.31 18.51 2.43
N VAL A 119 12.09 19.19 1.31
CA VAL A 119 10.95 18.89 0.42
C VAL A 119 11.41 18.78 -1.03
N VAL A 120 11.03 17.68 -1.70
CA VAL A 120 11.09 17.56 -3.16
C VAL A 120 9.67 17.50 -3.73
N LEU A 121 9.41 18.23 -4.80
CA LEU A 121 8.13 18.30 -5.49
C LEU A 121 8.28 18.01 -6.97
N ASP A 122 7.21 17.50 -7.60
CA ASP A 122 7.15 17.44 -9.06
C ASP A 122 7.23 18.85 -9.65
N ALA A 123 7.93 18.99 -10.79
CA ALA A 123 8.10 20.26 -11.49
C ALA A 123 6.80 21.02 -11.69
N LYS A 124 5.72 20.30 -12.00
CA LYS A 124 4.43 20.87 -12.39
C LYS A 124 3.79 21.68 -11.27
N ASN A 125 4.18 21.45 -10.01
CA ASN A 125 3.69 22.25 -8.88
C ASN A 125 4.15 23.71 -8.97
N ALA A 126 5.35 23.96 -9.51
CA ALA A 126 5.98 25.29 -9.49
C ALA A 126 5.14 26.36 -10.21
N SER A 127 4.31 25.96 -11.18
CA SER A 127 3.48 26.86 -11.99
C SER A 127 1.99 26.84 -11.60
N THR A 128 1.60 26.19 -10.51
CA THR A 128 0.17 26.04 -10.15
C THR A 128 -0.47 27.30 -9.58
N GLY A 129 0.32 28.18 -8.94
CA GLY A 129 -0.20 29.35 -8.22
C GLY A 129 -1.03 29.00 -6.97
N TYR A 130 -0.95 27.76 -6.46
CA TYR A 130 -1.62 27.41 -5.21
C TYR A 130 -0.89 28.04 -4.01
N ALA A 131 -1.66 28.61 -3.07
CA ALA A 131 -1.11 29.19 -1.83
C ALA A 131 -0.25 28.20 -1.01
N ALA A 132 -0.55 26.91 -1.08
CA ALA A 132 0.26 25.87 -0.47
C ALA A 132 1.68 25.80 -1.08
N VAL A 133 1.81 25.98 -2.40
CA VAL A 133 3.09 26.01 -3.09
C VAL A 133 3.88 27.26 -2.72
N GLU A 134 3.21 28.43 -2.68
CA GLU A 134 3.83 29.69 -2.24
C GLU A 134 4.36 29.59 -0.80
N THR A 135 3.63 28.86 0.07
CA THR A 135 4.07 28.59 1.45
C THR A 135 5.28 27.67 1.48
N LEU A 136 5.28 26.58 0.70
CA LEU A 136 6.42 25.66 0.62
C LEU A 136 7.67 26.31 0.06
N GLN A 137 7.55 27.30 -0.82
CA GLN A 137 8.68 28.08 -1.33
C GLN A 137 9.41 28.89 -0.25
N GLN A 138 8.81 29.10 0.92
CA GLN A 138 9.44 29.75 2.07
C GLN A 138 10.30 28.80 2.91
N LEU A 139 10.28 27.50 2.62
CA LEU A 139 11.19 26.54 3.26
C LEU A 139 12.63 26.78 2.80
N LEU A 140 13.59 26.63 3.71
CA LEU A 140 15.01 26.75 3.44
C LEU A 140 15.53 25.65 2.49
N LEU A 141 14.88 24.48 2.52
CA LEU A 141 15.32 23.28 1.82
C LEU A 141 14.16 22.69 1.01
N VAL A 142 13.78 23.38 -0.07
CA VAL A 142 12.76 22.93 -1.03
C VAL A 142 13.33 22.84 -2.44
N LYS A 143 12.94 21.81 -3.20
CA LYS A 143 13.28 21.63 -4.61
C LYS A 143 12.05 21.24 -5.42
N PHE A 144 11.83 21.96 -6.51
CA PHE A 144 10.96 21.52 -7.59
C PHE A 144 11.82 20.77 -8.59
N CYS A 145 11.48 19.52 -8.83
CA CYS A 145 12.23 18.67 -9.73
C CYS A 145 12.05 19.13 -11.18
N THR A 146 12.94 18.67 -12.04
CA THR A 146 12.94 18.93 -13.48
C THR A 146 14.08 18.13 -14.06
N ASN A 147 13.87 17.56 -15.24
CA ASN A 147 14.91 16.87 -16.00
C ASN A 147 15.23 17.57 -17.33
N ALA A 148 16.34 17.19 -17.96
CA ALA A 148 16.81 17.82 -19.20
C ALA A 148 15.86 17.65 -20.39
N SER A 149 14.93 16.70 -20.33
CA SER A 149 13.91 16.45 -21.36
C SER A 149 12.61 17.22 -21.12
N GLY A 150 12.57 18.10 -20.10
CA GLY A 150 11.39 18.90 -19.74
C GLY A 150 10.37 18.17 -18.87
N GLY A 151 10.66 16.94 -18.43
CA GLY A 151 9.83 16.17 -17.51
C GLY A 151 9.93 16.64 -16.06
N GLY A 152 8.98 16.15 -15.24
CA GLY A 152 8.79 16.53 -13.84
C GLY A 152 9.58 15.74 -12.80
N GLY A 153 10.26 14.66 -13.23
CA GLY A 153 11.05 13.78 -12.35
C GLY A 153 12.30 14.44 -11.74
N CYS A 154 12.67 13.99 -10.55
CA CYS A 154 13.94 14.28 -9.91
C CYS A 154 15.05 13.32 -10.39
N ILE A 155 14.73 12.03 -10.44
CA ILE A 155 15.59 10.92 -10.89
C ILE A 155 15.26 10.57 -12.34
N GLY A 156 13.97 10.45 -12.66
CA GLY A 156 13.49 10.05 -13.97
C GLY A 156 13.85 11.06 -15.06
N THR A 157 14.30 10.56 -16.20
CA THR A 157 14.74 11.40 -17.34
C THR A 157 13.72 11.48 -18.48
N GLY A 158 12.61 10.74 -18.40
CA GLY A 158 11.55 10.80 -19.41
C GLY A 158 10.90 12.17 -19.53
N ALA A 159 10.56 12.58 -20.75
CA ALA A 159 9.84 13.84 -21.00
C ALA A 159 8.44 13.85 -20.35
N SER A 160 7.82 12.68 -20.23
CA SER A 160 6.53 12.47 -19.57
C SER A 160 6.65 12.07 -18.09
N GLY A 161 7.88 11.78 -17.63
CA GLY A 161 8.16 11.29 -16.29
C GLY A 161 7.91 12.35 -15.21
N ASN A 162 7.42 11.91 -14.07
CA ASN A 162 7.03 12.77 -12.94
C ASN A 162 7.71 12.29 -11.65
N MET A 163 7.95 13.20 -10.71
CA MET A 163 8.16 12.79 -9.33
C MET A 163 6.79 12.44 -8.74
N HIS A 164 6.41 11.17 -8.81
CA HIS A 164 5.07 10.71 -8.44
C HIS A 164 5.03 9.97 -7.08
N THR A 165 6.11 10.05 -6.31
CA THR A 165 6.19 9.51 -4.97
C THR A 165 5.40 10.38 -3.98
N LYS A 166 4.72 9.75 -3.02
CA LYS A 166 4.10 10.42 -1.87
C LYS A 166 4.63 9.76 -0.59
N LEU A 167 5.68 10.36 -0.04
CA LEU A 167 6.49 9.78 1.03
C LEU A 167 6.87 10.88 2.02
N PHE A 168 6.74 10.59 3.30
CA PHE A 168 7.37 11.35 4.37
C PHE A 168 8.22 10.43 5.23
N THR A 169 9.40 10.89 5.62
CA THR A 169 10.19 10.27 6.67
C THR A 169 10.43 11.29 7.78
N PHE A 170 10.33 10.83 9.02
CA PHE A 170 10.53 11.63 10.22
C PHE A 170 11.61 10.94 11.05
N SER A 171 12.71 11.66 11.34
CA SER A 171 13.76 11.08 12.19
C SER A 171 13.24 10.71 13.58
N GLN A 172 12.21 11.43 14.03
CA GLN A 172 11.37 11.09 15.16
C GLN A 172 10.04 11.85 15.10
N THR A 173 8.94 11.23 15.48
CA THR A 173 7.63 11.86 15.68
C THR A 173 6.77 10.98 16.59
N ARG A 174 5.57 11.44 16.95
CA ARG A 174 4.69 10.71 17.89
C ARG A 174 3.65 9.86 17.19
N ASP A 175 3.38 8.69 17.74
CA ASP A 175 2.23 7.87 17.36
C ASP A 175 0.91 8.54 17.81
N PRO A 176 -0.26 7.99 17.43
CA PRO A 176 -1.55 8.53 17.86
C PRO A 176 -1.79 8.51 19.39
N ASN A 177 -1.04 7.68 20.13
CA ASN A 177 -1.09 7.63 21.60
C ASN A 177 -0.13 8.64 22.25
N GLY A 178 0.60 9.43 21.46
CA GLY A 178 1.55 10.43 21.94
C GLY A 178 2.91 9.87 22.33
N VAL A 179 3.22 8.61 22.03
CA VAL A 179 4.54 8.00 22.27
C VAL A 179 5.50 8.46 21.18
N LEU A 180 6.70 8.90 21.55
CA LEU A 180 7.71 9.36 20.59
C LEU A 180 8.49 8.15 20.04
N HIS A 181 8.59 8.06 18.71
CA HIS A 181 9.30 7.00 18.02
C HIS A 181 10.34 7.58 17.06
N PRO A 182 11.53 6.98 16.94
CA PRO A 182 12.47 7.24 15.86
C PRO A 182 12.05 6.56 14.55
N ASP A 183 12.73 6.93 13.46
CA ASP A 183 12.71 6.23 12.17
C ASP A 183 11.30 5.92 11.65
N VAL A 184 10.47 6.96 11.59
CA VAL A 184 9.06 6.85 11.21
C VAL A 184 8.91 7.13 9.73
N VAL A 185 8.17 6.28 9.03
CA VAL A 185 7.89 6.41 7.60
C VAL A 185 6.39 6.51 7.37
N TRP A 186 5.96 7.39 6.48
CA TRP A 186 4.59 7.50 5.98
C TRP A 186 4.62 7.36 4.46
N ILE A 187 3.86 6.41 3.94
CA ILE A 187 3.76 6.10 2.51
C ILE A 187 2.29 6.14 2.11
N SER A 188 1.96 6.73 0.96
CA SER A 188 0.57 6.95 0.58
C SER A 188 0.31 6.86 -0.92
N SER A 189 -0.93 6.54 -1.27
CA SER A 189 -1.47 6.72 -2.63
C SER A 189 -1.96 8.16 -2.89
N ALA A 190 -2.27 8.90 -1.83
CA ALA A 190 -2.91 10.21 -1.89
C ALA A 190 -1.94 11.32 -2.28
N ASN A 191 -2.35 12.18 -3.23
CA ASN A 191 -1.74 13.50 -3.37
C ASN A 191 -2.19 14.41 -2.22
N LEU A 192 -1.47 15.51 -1.98
CA LEU A 192 -1.82 16.48 -0.93
C LEU A 192 -2.72 17.60 -1.49
N THR A 193 -3.75 17.21 -2.24
CA THR A 193 -4.75 18.10 -2.87
C THR A 193 -6.16 17.72 -2.42
N GLY A 194 -7.16 18.59 -2.63
CA GLY A 194 -8.55 18.22 -2.33
C GLY A 194 -9.06 17.06 -3.20
N ALA A 195 -8.99 17.27 -4.53
CA ALA A 195 -9.53 16.35 -5.53
C ALA A 195 -9.00 14.91 -5.45
N SER A 196 -7.74 14.73 -5.03
CA SER A 196 -7.11 13.40 -4.90
C SER A 196 -6.88 13.01 -3.44
N GLY A 197 -6.58 13.95 -2.55
CA GLY A 197 -6.18 13.67 -1.17
C GLY A 197 -7.30 13.61 -0.17
N THR A 198 -8.49 14.13 -0.50
CA THR A 198 -9.66 14.08 0.40
C THR A 198 -10.95 13.66 -0.29
N GLU A 199 -11.07 13.86 -1.61
CA GLU A 199 -12.28 13.55 -2.39
C GLU A 199 -12.23 12.19 -3.10
N ALA A 200 -11.16 11.40 -2.88
CA ALA A 200 -10.96 10.10 -3.51
C ALA A 200 -10.62 9.00 -2.49
N PHE A 201 -10.96 7.75 -2.83
CA PHE A 201 -10.51 6.57 -2.09
C PHE A 201 -8.99 6.45 -2.19
N ASN A 202 -8.33 6.39 -1.05
CA ASN A 202 -6.89 6.28 -0.94
C ASN A 202 -6.54 5.48 0.30
N ASN A 203 -5.28 5.05 0.37
CA ASN A 203 -4.70 4.45 1.55
C ASN A 203 -3.32 5.05 1.85
N ALA A 204 -2.95 5.01 3.12
CA ALA A 204 -1.63 5.33 3.61
C ALA A 204 -1.24 4.37 4.75
N ILE A 205 0.06 4.19 4.93
CA ILE A 205 0.62 3.40 6.03
C ILE A 205 1.68 4.24 6.74
N VAL A 206 1.59 4.30 8.07
CA VAL A 206 2.66 4.78 8.95
C VAL A 206 3.32 3.59 9.59
N ILE A 207 4.64 3.55 9.60
CA ILE A 207 5.40 2.51 10.30
C ILE A 207 6.45 3.16 11.19
N TYR A 208 6.47 2.74 12.45
CA TYR A 208 7.31 3.29 13.51
C TYR A 208 8.50 2.38 13.80
N ASP A 209 9.60 2.94 14.32
CA ASP A 209 10.83 2.21 14.68
C ASP A 209 11.40 1.38 13.51
N ALA A 210 11.27 1.90 12.28
CA ALA A 210 11.50 1.18 11.03
C ALA A 210 12.89 1.48 10.44
N ALA A 211 13.93 1.48 11.28
CA ALA A 211 15.29 1.95 10.97
C ALA A 211 15.82 1.57 9.57
N THR A 212 15.73 0.30 9.18
CA THR A 212 16.22 -0.19 7.88
C THR A 212 15.41 0.32 6.70
N LEU A 213 14.07 0.35 6.82
CA LEU A 213 13.19 0.89 5.79
C LEU A 213 13.36 2.42 5.68
N PHE A 214 13.43 3.11 6.82
CA PHE A 214 13.72 4.53 6.91
C PHE A 214 15.04 4.91 6.23
N ALA A 215 16.11 4.13 6.46
CA ALA A 215 17.41 4.35 5.82
C ALA A 215 17.34 4.21 4.30
N GLY A 216 16.70 3.15 3.78
CA GLY A 216 16.53 2.93 2.34
C GLY A 216 15.69 4.02 1.67
N LEU A 217 14.57 4.41 2.28
CA LEU A 217 13.72 5.49 1.77
C LEU A 217 14.43 6.86 1.83
N ASN A 218 15.29 7.09 2.83
CA ASN A 218 16.14 8.28 2.85
C ASN A 218 17.26 8.26 1.81
N ALA A 219 17.77 7.09 1.44
CA ALA A 219 18.70 6.96 0.33
C ALA A 219 18.00 7.31 -0.99
N ASN A 220 16.78 6.81 -1.21
CA ASN A 220 15.95 7.20 -2.35
C ASN A 220 15.66 8.71 -2.37
N PHE A 221 15.25 9.27 -1.24
CA PHE A 221 15.03 10.71 -1.12
C PHE A 221 16.30 11.52 -1.41
N THR A 222 17.46 11.03 -0.99
CA THR A 222 18.75 11.69 -1.24
C THR A 222 19.07 11.71 -2.73
N ASP A 223 18.80 10.62 -3.46
CA ASP A 223 18.94 10.59 -4.92
C ASP A 223 17.96 11.56 -5.61
N MET A 224 16.71 11.62 -5.15
CA MET A 224 15.74 12.63 -5.64
C MET A 224 16.22 14.06 -5.36
N TRP A 225 16.66 14.32 -4.12
CA TRP A 225 17.18 15.63 -3.71
C TRP A 225 18.37 16.07 -4.57
N ASN A 226 19.28 15.13 -4.88
CA ASN A 226 20.45 15.39 -5.70
C ASN A 226 20.14 15.39 -7.20
N ARG A 227 18.90 15.09 -7.60
CA ARG A 227 18.47 14.88 -8.99
C ARG A 227 19.41 13.95 -9.74
N LYS A 228 19.68 12.79 -9.13
CA LYS A 228 20.64 11.83 -9.67
C LYS A 228 19.96 10.99 -10.76
N HIS A 229 20.49 11.09 -11.98
CA HIS A 229 19.99 10.36 -13.14
C HIS A 229 20.84 9.12 -13.44
N TYR A 230 20.21 8.13 -14.07
CA TYR A 230 20.82 6.84 -14.39
C TYR A 230 20.60 6.50 -15.86
N ALA A 231 21.55 5.76 -16.45
CA ALA A 231 21.50 5.39 -17.86
C ALA A 231 20.23 4.58 -18.17
N GLY A 232 19.64 4.80 -19.34
CA GLY A 232 18.44 4.08 -19.77
C GLY A 232 17.17 4.39 -18.98
N ASN A 233 17.16 5.47 -18.18
CA ASN A 233 16.12 5.76 -17.21
C ASN A 233 15.87 4.59 -16.24
N ASP A 234 16.96 3.95 -15.80
CA ASP A 234 16.94 2.72 -15.01
C ASP A 234 17.44 2.97 -13.58
N TYR A 235 16.51 3.36 -12.70
CA TYR A 235 16.82 3.61 -11.31
C TYR A 235 16.84 2.32 -10.49
N TYR A 236 15.83 1.48 -10.65
CA TYR A 236 15.72 0.22 -9.93
C TYR A 236 16.82 -0.77 -10.36
N ASP A 237 17.62 -1.20 -9.40
CA ASP A 237 18.73 -2.12 -9.62
C ASP A 237 18.97 -2.91 -8.34
N ALA A 238 18.43 -4.13 -8.31
CA ALA A 238 18.50 -5.02 -7.16
C ALA A 238 19.94 -5.47 -6.85
N ASP A 239 20.81 -5.56 -7.84
CA ASP A 239 22.19 -6.04 -7.67
C ASP A 239 23.05 -5.02 -6.91
N SER A 240 22.85 -3.72 -7.18
CA SER A 240 23.49 -2.65 -6.42
C SER A 240 22.73 -2.23 -5.15
N GLY A 241 21.50 -2.74 -4.95
CA GLY A 241 20.60 -2.32 -3.87
C GLY A 241 19.96 -0.94 -4.09
N ARG A 242 20.08 -0.37 -5.29
CA ARG A 242 19.52 0.94 -5.64
C ARG A 242 18.04 0.80 -5.98
N GLY A 243 17.19 1.63 -5.39
CA GLY A 243 15.74 1.50 -5.57
C GLY A 243 15.17 0.20 -5.00
N TYR A 244 15.98 -0.61 -4.29
CA TYR A 244 15.60 -1.89 -3.74
C TYR A 244 15.95 -1.95 -2.26
N TYR A 245 14.96 -1.71 -1.41
CA TYR A 245 15.13 -1.55 0.02
C TYR A 245 14.44 -2.70 0.74
N MET A 246 15.11 -3.84 0.83
CA MET A 246 14.62 -4.97 1.62
C MET A 246 14.85 -4.71 3.10
N ALA A 247 13.78 -4.69 3.88
CA ALA A 247 13.90 -4.36 5.28
C ALA A 247 12.76 -4.91 6.11
N ASN A 248 13.05 -5.31 7.35
CA ASN A 248 12.02 -5.32 8.38
C ASN A 248 11.61 -3.85 8.64
N PRO A 249 10.32 -3.45 8.56
CA PRO A 249 9.11 -4.28 8.43
C PRO A 249 8.42 -4.25 7.06
N ALA A 250 9.05 -3.71 6.01
CA ALA A 250 8.53 -3.75 4.65
C ALA A 250 9.67 -3.68 3.62
N ASP A 251 9.47 -4.29 2.46
CA ASP A 251 10.34 -4.12 1.31
C ASP A 251 9.79 -2.98 0.44
N ALA A 252 10.65 -2.07 0.00
CA ALA A 252 10.28 -0.97 -0.89
C ALA A 252 11.06 -1.01 -2.21
N TYR A 253 10.36 -0.73 -3.29
CA TYR A 253 10.82 -0.76 -4.67
C TYR A 253 10.54 0.61 -5.28
N ALA A 254 11.58 1.33 -5.68
CA ALA A 254 11.46 2.66 -6.26
C ALA A 254 11.77 2.59 -7.76
N SER A 255 10.84 3.10 -8.57
CA SER A 255 11.01 3.25 -10.01
C SER A 255 11.68 4.59 -10.34
N PRO A 256 12.10 4.86 -11.60
CA PRO A 256 11.93 4.05 -12.80
C PRO A 256 12.63 2.68 -12.79
N GLU A 257 11.96 1.64 -13.29
CA GLU A 257 12.60 0.39 -13.71
C GLU A 257 13.06 0.53 -15.17
N GLY A 258 14.18 -0.08 -15.55
CA GLY A 258 14.66 -0.05 -16.93
C GLY A 258 13.69 -0.74 -17.92
N MET A 259 13.62 -0.23 -19.15
CA MET A 259 12.82 -0.85 -20.21
C MET A 259 13.24 -2.31 -20.43
N GLY A 260 12.27 -3.23 -20.33
CA GLY A 260 12.50 -4.66 -20.50
C GLY A 260 13.01 -5.39 -19.25
N GLN A 261 13.22 -4.69 -18.13
CA GLN A 261 13.41 -5.34 -16.83
C GLN A 261 12.15 -6.10 -16.39
N THR A 262 12.32 -7.03 -15.46
CA THR A 262 11.19 -7.75 -14.87
C THR A 262 10.48 -6.85 -13.86
N ASP A 263 9.26 -6.46 -14.21
CA ASP A 263 8.32 -5.69 -13.40
C ASP A 263 8.28 -6.18 -11.92
N THR A 264 8.58 -5.28 -10.97
CA THR A 264 8.64 -5.63 -9.55
C THR A 264 7.28 -6.08 -8.98
N ILE A 265 6.15 -5.54 -9.45
CA ILE A 265 4.82 -6.01 -9.06
C ILE A 265 4.58 -7.42 -9.59
N VAL A 266 4.95 -7.69 -10.85
CA VAL A 266 4.86 -9.05 -11.42
C VAL A 266 5.68 -10.02 -10.59
N THR A 267 6.89 -9.65 -10.21
CA THR A 267 7.77 -10.50 -9.40
C THR A 267 7.13 -10.81 -8.04
N ARG A 268 6.48 -9.83 -7.40
CA ARG A 268 5.81 -10.04 -6.10
C ARG A 268 4.52 -10.84 -6.19
N LEU A 269 3.75 -10.69 -7.25
CA LEU A 269 2.60 -11.56 -7.53
C LEU A 269 3.04 -12.98 -7.90
N ASN A 270 4.25 -13.14 -8.42
CA ASN A 270 4.85 -14.44 -8.75
C ASN A 270 5.34 -15.22 -7.52
N ASP A 271 5.50 -14.57 -6.36
CA ASP A 271 5.85 -15.24 -5.10
C ASP A 271 4.73 -16.19 -4.61
N VAL A 272 3.51 -16.08 -5.16
CA VAL A 272 2.35 -16.89 -4.79
C VAL A 272 2.14 -18.07 -5.75
N THR A 273 1.94 -19.25 -5.16
CA THR A 273 1.38 -20.41 -5.83
C THR A 273 -0.15 -20.32 -5.77
N PRO A 274 -0.85 -20.05 -6.88
CA PRO A 274 -2.30 -19.94 -6.87
C PRO A 274 -2.96 -21.31 -6.66
N ASP A 275 -4.04 -21.31 -5.90
CA ASP A 275 -4.96 -22.43 -5.70
C ASP A 275 -6.37 -21.90 -5.39
N ALA A 276 -7.32 -22.80 -5.12
CA ALA A 276 -8.70 -22.43 -4.81
C ALA A 276 -8.88 -21.61 -3.52
N SER A 277 -7.87 -21.56 -2.64
CA SER A 277 -7.86 -20.75 -1.42
C SER A 277 -7.28 -19.36 -1.64
N CYS A 278 -6.55 -19.13 -2.74
CA CYS A 278 -5.99 -17.81 -3.06
C CYS A 278 -7.08 -16.75 -3.27
N ARG A 279 -6.86 -15.55 -2.70
CA ARG A 279 -7.74 -14.38 -2.76
C ARG A 279 -6.89 -13.13 -3.05
N LEU A 280 -7.14 -12.46 -4.16
CA LEU A 280 -6.47 -11.23 -4.56
C LEU A 280 -7.49 -10.10 -4.76
N ARG A 281 -7.33 -9.00 -4.03
CA ARG A 281 -8.16 -7.79 -4.13
C ARG A 281 -7.30 -6.62 -4.54
N ILE A 282 -7.67 -5.92 -5.61
CA ILE A 282 -6.86 -4.87 -6.22
C ILE A 282 -7.64 -3.55 -6.25
N GLY A 283 -7.17 -2.55 -5.50
CA GLY A 283 -7.67 -1.17 -5.59
C GLY A 283 -6.70 -0.33 -6.44
N MET A 284 -7.16 0.17 -7.58
CA MET A 284 -6.29 0.85 -8.53
C MET A 284 -6.95 2.08 -9.14
N SER A 285 -6.22 3.19 -9.22
CA SER A 285 -6.75 4.41 -9.83
C SER A 285 -7.02 4.23 -11.31
N PHE A 286 -6.06 3.68 -12.06
CA PHE A 286 -6.24 3.37 -13.48
C PHE A 286 -5.30 2.26 -13.94
N VAL A 287 -5.65 1.63 -15.07
CA VAL A 287 -4.86 0.56 -15.69
C VAL A 287 -4.74 0.78 -17.19
N THR A 288 -3.53 0.70 -17.73
CA THR A 288 -3.28 0.85 -19.18
C THR A 288 -2.78 -0.45 -19.80
N ALA A 289 -2.76 -0.51 -21.13
CA ALA A 289 -2.23 -1.65 -21.88
C ALA A 289 -0.69 -1.77 -21.81
N GLY A 290 -0.01 -0.81 -21.20
CA GLY A 290 1.44 -0.70 -21.20
C GLY A 290 2.20 -1.71 -20.35
N ARG A 291 1.52 -2.50 -19.50
CA ARG A 291 2.13 -3.55 -18.65
C ARG A 291 1.59 -4.94 -19.00
N PRO A 292 1.90 -5.50 -20.19
CA PRO A 292 1.35 -6.79 -20.61
C PRO A 292 1.80 -7.97 -19.71
N ALA A 293 2.99 -7.91 -19.13
CA ALA A 293 3.47 -8.93 -18.18
C ALA A 293 2.61 -8.96 -16.89
N LEU A 294 2.18 -7.80 -16.41
CA LEU A 294 1.27 -7.69 -15.27
C LEU A 294 -0.10 -8.29 -15.57
N LEU A 295 -0.65 -7.99 -16.74
CA LEU A 295 -1.90 -8.60 -17.21
C LEU A 295 -1.78 -10.13 -17.32
N ALA A 296 -0.69 -10.63 -17.92
CA ALA A 296 -0.42 -12.06 -18.02
C ALA A 296 -0.31 -12.73 -16.63
N GLN A 297 0.32 -12.07 -15.67
CA GLN A 297 0.43 -12.57 -14.31
C GLN A 297 -0.92 -12.69 -13.61
N ILE A 298 -1.80 -11.69 -13.72
CA ILE A 298 -3.16 -11.77 -13.15
C ILE A 298 -3.97 -12.89 -13.79
N LYS A 299 -3.88 -13.05 -15.12
CA LYS A 299 -4.54 -14.16 -15.84
C LYS A 299 -4.01 -15.52 -15.37
N ARG A 300 -2.69 -15.65 -15.14
CA ARG A 300 -2.09 -16.86 -14.58
C ARG A 300 -2.63 -17.18 -13.19
N MET A 301 -2.75 -16.17 -12.33
CA MET A 301 -3.32 -16.35 -10.98
C MET A 301 -4.78 -16.84 -11.04
N ARG A 302 -5.61 -16.27 -11.92
CA ARG A 302 -6.98 -16.76 -12.16
C ARG A 302 -7.01 -18.20 -12.66
N ALA A 303 -6.20 -18.52 -13.68
CA ALA A 303 -6.14 -19.87 -14.25
C ALA A 303 -5.66 -20.91 -13.24
N GLY A 304 -4.80 -20.52 -12.29
CA GLY A 304 -4.35 -21.36 -11.19
C GLY A 304 -5.35 -21.47 -10.02
N GLY A 305 -6.54 -20.88 -10.11
CA GLY A 305 -7.62 -21.03 -9.12
C GLY A 305 -7.80 -19.85 -8.15
N CYS A 306 -6.94 -18.83 -8.20
CA CYS A 306 -7.07 -17.68 -7.32
C CYS A 306 -8.32 -16.86 -7.65
N SER A 307 -9.11 -16.47 -6.66
CA SER A 307 -10.19 -15.49 -6.84
C SER A 307 -9.62 -14.08 -6.90
N VAL A 308 -9.90 -13.36 -8.00
CA VAL A 308 -9.39 -11.98 -8.21
C VAL A 308 -10.55 -11.01 -8.38
N TRP A 309 -10.55 -9.97 -7.55
CA TRP A 309 -11.45 -8.83 -7.62
C TRP A 309 -10.67 -7.54 -7.82
N MET A 310 -11.23 -6.64 -8.61
CA MET A 310 -10.61 -5.36 -8.91
C MET A 310 -11.63 -4.24 -8.83
N VAL A 311 -11.33 -3.19 -8.07
CA VAL A 311 -12.03 -1.91 -8.14
C VAL A 311 -11.13 -0.89 -8.82
N VAL A 312 -11.64 -0.23 -9.85
CA VAL A 312 -10.90 0.77 -10.61
C VAL A 312 -11.61 2.12 -10.60
N GLY A 313 -10.80 3.18 -10.63
CA GLY A 313 -11.27 4.56 -10.79
C GLY A 313 -12.04 4.78 -12.08
N GLY A 314 -12.63 5.97 -12.16
CA GLY A 314 -13.47 6.41 -13.25
C GLY A 314 -14.53 7.38 -12.78
N ASN A 315 -15.53 7.61 -13.62
CA ASN A 315 -16.72 8.40 -13.28
C ASN A 315 -17.93 7.95 -14.11
N ALA A 316 -19.14 8.35 -13.70
CA ALA A 316 -20.38 7.95 -14.40
C ALA A 316 -20.50 8.47 -15.85
N THR A 317 -19.79 9.55 -16.20
CA THR A 317 -19.83 10.16 -17.54
C THR A 317 -18.90 9.44 -18.52
N ASP A 318 -17.65 9.22 -18.13
CA ASP A 318 -16.59 8.68 -19.01
C ASP A 318 -16.47 7.16 -18.89
N GLY A 319 -16.84 6.59 -17.74
CA GLY A 319 -16.66 5.18 -17.40
C GLY A 319 -15.37 4.93 -16.64
N ILE A 320 -14.89 3.69 -16.73
CA ILE A 320 -13.72 3.15 -16.03
C ILE A 320 -12.43 3.66 -16.65
N ASP A 321 -11.47 3.99 -15.79
CA ASP A 321 -10.11 4.38 -16.19
C ASP A 321 -9.27 3.12 -16.51
N MET A 322 -9.75 2.32 -17.45
CA MET A 322 -9.10 1.09 -17.90
C MET A 322 -9.15 0.97 -19.42
N ALA A 323 -8.00 0.73 -20.06
CA ALA A 323 -7.94 0.54 -21.50
C ALA A 323 -8.77 -0.69 -21.94
N ARG A 324 -9.56 -0.55 -23.01
CA ARG A 324 -10.46 -1.60 -23.53
C ARG A 324 -9.80 -2.99 -23.70
N PRO A 325 -8.58 -3.12 -24.28
CA PRO A 325 -7.95 -4.44 -24.40
C PRO A 325 -7.71 -5.12 -23.04
N VAL A 326 -7.27 -4.35 -22.04
CA VAL A 326 -7.05 -4.86 -20.67
C VAL A 326 -8.37 -5.28 -20.03
N TYR A 327 -9.40 -4.44 -20.18
CA TYR A 327 -10.75 -4.69 -19.70
C TYR A 327 -11.33 -6.00 -20.24
N ASP A 328 -11.27 -6.19 -21.56
CA ASP A 328 -11.82 -7.38 -22.23
C ASP A 328 -11.04 -8.66 -21.89
N GLU A 329 -9.71 -8.56 -21.72
CA GLU A 329 -8.86 -9.69 -21.34
C GLU A 329 -9.06 -10.12 -19.88
N LEU A 330 -9.09 -9.19 -18.94
CA LEU A 330 -9.29 -9.50 -17.51
C LEU A 330 -10.68 -10.08 -17.26
N LEU A 331 -11.73 -9.48 -17.84
CA LEU A 331 -13.08 -10.05 -17.78
C LEU A 331 -13.16 -11.42 -18.45
N GLY A 332 -12.47 -11.59 -19.59
CA GLY A 332 -12.38 -12.89 -20.27
C GLY A 332 -11.69 -13.97 -19.45
N ALA A 333 -10.74 -13.59 -18.60
CA ALA A 333 -10.09 -14.49 -17.63
C ALA A 333 -10.89 -14.67 -16.33
N GLY A 334 -12.09 -14.10 -16.25
CA GLY A 334 -13.00 -14.23 -15.11
C GLY A 334 -12.59 -13.39 -13.90
N VAL A 335 -11.81 -12.32 -14.07
CA VAL A 335 -11.60 -11.32 -13.01
C VAL A 335 -12.89 -10.55 -12.78
N ALA A 336 -13.30 -10.41 -11.53
CA ALA A 336 -14.48 -9.63 -11.18
C ALA A 336 -14.10 -8.15 -11.05
N ILE A 337 -14.54 -7.32 -11.99
CA ILE A 337 -14.15 -5.90 -12.07
C ILE A 337 -15.35 -5.03 -11.74
N ARG A 338 -15.11 -4.01 -10.91
CA ARG A 338 -16.06 -2.92 -10.68
C ARG A 338 -15.41 -1.57 -10.92
N ARG A 339 -16.19 -0.65 -11.47
CA ARG A 339 -15.81 0.76 -11.55
C ARG A 339 -16.39 1.50 -10.35
N ARG A 340 -15.60 2.33 -9.69
CA ARG A 340 -16.06 3.24 -8.64
C ARG A 340 -15.54 4.64 -8.89
N ASP A 341 -16.40 5.64 -8.70
CA ASP A 341 -16.02 7.04 -8.83
C ASP A 341 -14.87 7.36 -7.87
N LYS A 342 -13.87 8.09 -8.38
CA LYS A 342 -12.78 8.66 -7.56
C LYS A 342 -12.03 7.60 -6.73
N VAL A 343 -11.76 6.42 -7.29
CA VAL A 343 -10.72 5.55 -6.71
C VAL A 343 -9.35 6.09 -7.12
N HIS A 344 -8.52 6.39 -6.14
CA HIS A 344 -7.15 6.83 -6.32
C HIS A 344 -6.13 5.93 -5.58
N ASP A 345 -6.60 4.80 -5.07
CA ASP A 345 -5.76 3.74 -4.51
C ASP A 345 -4.74 3.18 -5.49
N LYS A 346 -3.65 2.65 -4.93
CA LYS A 346 -2.68 1.79 -5.61
C LYS A 346 -2.23 0.69 -4.63
N PHE A 347 -3.09 -0.27 -4.37
CA PHE A 347 -2.77 -1.37 -3.45
C PHE A 347 -3.35 -2.69 -3.92
N PHE A 348 -2.82 -3.78 -3.38
CA PHE A 348 -3.51 -5.05 -3.40
C PHE A 348 -3.32 -5.83 -2.10
N ALA A 349 -4.40 -6.48 -1.66
CA ALA A 349 -4.42 -7.40 -0.53
C ALA A 349 -4.49 -8.84 -1.06
N LEU A 350 -3.55 -9.66 -0.63
CA LEU A 350 -3.34 -11.02 -1.12
C LEU A 350 -3.28 -12.01 0.03
N TYR A 351 -4.21 -12.96 0.03
CA TYR A 351 -4.11 -14.18 0.80
C TYR A 351 -3.81 -15.33 -0.15
N GLY A 352 -2.77 -16.10 0.12
CA GLY A 352 -2.37 -17.20 -0.76
C GLY A 352 -1.15 -17.94 -0.25
N LYS A 353 -0.76 -18.98 -0.99
CA LYS A 353 0.36 -19.86 -0.63
C LYS A 353 1.70 -19.28 -1.11
N PHE A 354 2.56 -18.92 -0.16
CA PHE A 354 3.93 -18.48 -0.37
C PHE A 354 4.88 -19.62 -0.01
N GLY A 355 5.46 -20.27 -1.01
CA GLY A 355 6.20 -21.52 -0.81
C GLY A 355 5.29 -22.61 -0.22
N ALA A 356 5.55 -23.04 1.01
CA ALA A 356 4.76 -24.08 1.68
C ALA A 356 3.63 -23.55 2.57
N ALA A 357 3.63 -22.26 2.93
CA ALA A 357 2.72 -21.68 3.91
C ALA A 357 1.74 -20.69 3.30
N TYR A 358 0.53 -20.59 3.85
CA TYR A 358 -0.36 -19.48 3.54
C TYR A 358 0.07 -18.23 4.30
N ALA A 359 -0.12 -17.08 3.68
CA ALA A 359 0.11 -15.81 4.34
C ALA A 359 -0.83 -14.72 3.83
N TYR A 360 -1.09 -13.77 4.73
CA TYR A 360 -1.75 -12.51 4.45
C TYR A 360 -0.68 -11.48 4.11
N ARG A 361 -0.85 -10.80 2.97
CA ARG A 361 0.06 -9.78 2.48
C ARG A 361 -0.72 -8.59 1.99
N VAL A 362 -0.19 -7.41 2.28
CA VAL A 362 -0.64 -6.14 1.71
C VAL A 362 0.53 -5.52 0.97
N TYR A 363 0.21 -4.98 -0.19
CA TYR A 363 1.13 -4.22 -1.01
C TYR A 363 0.49 -2.88 -1.35
N THR A 364 1.25 -1.80 -1.28
CA THR A 364 0.74 -0.44 -1.48
C THR A 364 1.82 0.49 -2.07
N GLY A 365 1.49 1.76 -2.28
CA GLY A 365 2.41 2.81 -2.68
C GLY A 365 1.73 3.83 -3.58
N SER A 366 2.51 4.37 -4.52
CA SER A 366 2.06 5.41 -5.45
C SER A 366 1.85 4.91 -6.89
N GLN A 367 2.38 3.73 -7.21
CA GLN A 367 2.51 3.23 -8.58
C GLN A 367 1.18 2.77 -9.19
N ASN A 368 0.69 3.49 -10.20
CA ASN A 368 -0.44 3.02 -11.02
C ASN A 368 -0.03 1.85 -11.92
N TRP A 369 -1.01 1.11 -12.46
CA TRP A 369 -0.74 0.00 -13.38
C TRP A 369 -0.62 0.49 -14.83
N SER A 370 0.42 1.29 -15.08
CA SER A 370 0.75 1.85 -16.38
C SER A 370 2.24 1.80 -16.68
N GLN A 371 2.61 1.91 -17.96
CA GLN A 371 4.01 1.92 -18.37
C GLN A 371 4.77 3.10 -17.78
N ASP A 372 4.19 4.30 -17.80
CA ASP A 372 4.85 5.48 -17.26
C ASP A 372 5.15 5.33 -15.76
N ALA A 373 4.25 4.71 -15.00
CA ALA A 373 4.48 4.44 -13.58
C ALA A 373 5.60 3.41 -13.35
N LEU A 374 5.83 2.50 -14.30
CA LEU A 374 6.90 1.50 -14.21
C LEU A 374 8.25 2.09 -14.64
N ASN A 375 8.29 2.78 -15.77
CA ASN A 375 9.55 3.07 -16.48
C ASN A 375 9.86 4.56 -16.64
N GLU A 376 8.97 5.48 -16.25
CA GLU A 376 9.17 6.93 -16.47
C GLU A 376 9.09 7.76 -15.19
N ASN A 377 8.11 7.48 -14.33
CA ASN A 377 7.88 8.17 -13.07
C ASN A 377 8.77 7.63 -11.95
N GLU A 378 9.06 8.49 -10.98
CA GLU A 378 9.46 8.06 -9.64
C GLU A 378 8.24 7.64 -8.84
N GLU A 379 8.09 6.35 -8.64
CA GLU A 379 7.02 5.76 -7.85
C GLU A 379 7.62 4.92 -6.73
N LEU A 380 6.82 4.68 -5.70
CA LEU A 380 7.12 3.70 -4.69
C LEU A 380 6.11 2.56 -4.77
N PHE A 381 6.61 1.33 -4.81
CA PHE A 381 5.85 0.11 -4.57
C PHE A 381 6.38 -0.56 -3.30
N VAL A 382 5.49 -0.95 -2.40
CA VAL A 382 5.84 -1.41 -1.06
C VAL A 382 5.15 -2.72 -0.77
N LYS A 383 5.91 -3.70 -0.30
CA LYS A 383 5.44 -4.98 0.21
C LYS A 383 5.55 -4.95 1.73
N LEU A 384 4.42 -4.95 2.42
CA LEU A 384 4.41 -5.02 3.88
C LEU A 384 4.78 -6.44 4.35
N ALA A 385 5.51 -6.52 5.46
CA ALA A 385 5.78 -7.80 6.11
C ALA A 385 4.48 -8.50 6.54
N PRO A 386 4.50 -9.84 6.74
CA PRO A 386 3.39 -10.52 7.41
C PRO A 386 3.07 -9.88 8.76
N GLU A 387 1.78 -9.83 9.06
CA GLU A 387 1.31 -9.96 10.42
C GLU A 387 1.48 -11.43 10.85
N THR A 388 2.05 -11.66 12.03
CA THR A 388 2.45 -13.01 12.50
C THR A 388 1.51 -13.59 13.57
N GLY A 389 0.51 -12.81 14.00
CA GLY A 389 -0.50 -13.25 14.95
C GLY A 389 -1.61 -14.09 14.31
N THR A 390 -2.57 -14.54 15.12
CA THR A 390 -3.79 -15.22 14.63
C THR A 390 -4.84 -14.26 14.07
N VAL A 391 -4.59 -12.96 14.21
CA VAL A 391 -5.39 -11.86 13.67
C VAL A 391 -4.50 -11.01 12.77
N HIS A 392 -5.10 -10.38 11.76
CA HIS A 392 -4.37 -9.61 10.74
C HIS A 392 -5.04 -8.24 10.56
N PRO A 393 -5.08 -7.39 11.60
CA PRO A 393 -5.87 -6.16 11.59
C PRO A 393 -5.52 -5.22 10.43
N LEU A 394 -4.27 -5.16 9.98
CA LEU A 394 -3.93 -4.34 8.82
C LEU A 394 -4.46 -4.97 7.54
N TYR A 395 -4.23 -6.27 7.32
CA TYR A 395 -4.80 -6.97 6.17
C TYR A 395 -6.33 -6.83 6.11
N ASP A 396 -7.01 -7.08 7.23
CA ASP A 396 -8.46 -7.03 7.35
C ASP A 396 -8.98 -5.61 7.07
N ALA A 397 -8.29 -4.57 7.55
CA ALA A 397 -8.63 -3.17 7.26
C ALA A 397 -8.48 -2.82 5.77
N TYR A 398 -7.42 -3.27 5.11
CA TYR A 398 -7.25 -3.09 3.66
C TYR A 398 -8.34 -3.83 2.86
N VAL A 399 -8.78 -5.00 3.33
CA VAL A 399 -9.93 -5.71 2.74
C VAL A 399 -11.23 -4.96 2.98
N GLY A 400 -11.45 -4.40 4.17
CA GLY A 400 -12.60 -3.55 4.48
C GLY A 400 -12.67 -2.31 3.58
N HIS A 401 -11.57 -1.57 3.46
CA HIS A 401 -11.45 -0.42 2.55
C HIS A 401 -11.68 -0.80 1.08
N PHE A 402 -11.12 -1.94 0.63
CA PHE A 402 -11.42 -2.47 -0.70
C PHE A 402 -12.92 -2.71 -0.88
N ASN A 403 -13.56 -3.36 0.10
CA ASN A 403 -14.98 -3.69 0.07
C ASN A 403 -15.85 -2.43 0.05
N ASP A 404 -15.49 -1.37 0.76
CA ASP A 404 -16.21 -0.09 0.72
C ASP A 404 -16.28 0.48 -0.71
N ALA A 405 -15.13 0.52 -1.40
CA ALA A 405 -15.06 0.99 -2.77
C ALA A 405 -15.74 0.02 -3.76
N TYR A 406 -15.43 -1.28 -3.64
CA TYR A 406 -15.92 -2.32 -4.55
C TYR A 406 -17.44 -2.52 -4.42
N ASN A 407 -17.98 -2.57 -3.21
CA ASN A 407 -19.41 -2.82 -2.96
C ASN A 407 -20.29 -1.66 -3.45
N GLY A 408 -19.78 -0.43 -3.38
CA GLY A 408 -20.42 0.75 -3.96
C GLY A 408 -20.18 0.96 -5.46
N GLY A 409 -19.44 0.06 -6.13
CA GLY A 409 -19.08 0.20 -7.54
C GLY A 409 -20.09 -0.40 -8.53
N VAL A 410 -20.03 0.07 -9.78
CA VAL A 410 -20.77 -0.48 -10.92
C VAL A 410 -20.08 -1.75 -11.41
N THR A 411 -20.84 -2.83 -11.61
CA THR A 411 -20.28 -4.10 -12.13
C THR A 411 -19.96 -4.00 -13.61
N CYS A 412 -18.75 -4.38 -13.95
CA CYS A 412 -18.23 -4.30 -15.31
C CYS A 412 -18.43 -5.61 -16.07
N THR A 413 -18.88 -5.47 -17.32
CA THR A 413 -19.08 -6.58 -18.27
C THR A 413 -18.58 -6.16 -19.66
N LYS A 414 -18.26 -7.10 -20.54
CA LYS A 414 -17.86 -6.76 -21.93
C LYS A 414 -18.92 -5.94 -22.67
N ALA A 415 -20.21 -6.15 -22.34
CA ALA A 415 -21.33 -5.49 -22.98
C ALA A 415 -21.51 -4.02 -22.57
N ASN A 416 -21.04 -3.61 -21.38
CA ASN A 416 -21.26 -2.26 -20.88
C ASN A 416 -20.02 -1.36 -20.93
N TYR A 417 -18.93 -1.75 -21.62
CA TYR A 417 -17.75 -0.89 -21.77
C TYR A 417 -18.15 0.53 -22.23
N PRO A 418 -17.64 1.61 -21.60
CA PRO A 418 -16.58 1.67 -20.60
C PRO A 418 -17.05 1.50 -19.14
N CYS A 419 -18.05 0.67 -18.87
CA CYS A 419 -18.58 0.41 -17.52
C CYS A 419 -19.07 1.69 -16.82
N LYS A 420 -19.91 2.49 -17.48
CA LYS A 420 -20.45 3.75 -16.92
C LYS A 420 -21.32 3.52 -15.70
#